data_AF-A0A8B6GH07-F1
#
_entry.id   AF-A0A8B6GH07-F1
#
_cell.length_a   1.000
_cell.length_b   1.000
_cell.length_c   1.000
_cell.angle_alpha   90.00
_cell.angle_beta   90.00
_cell.angle_gamma   90.00
#
_symmetry.space_group_name_H-M   'P 1'
#
loop_
_entity.id
_entity.type
_entity.pdbx_description
1 polymer ?
#
loop_
_entity_poly.entity_id
_entity_poly.type
_entity_poly.pdbx_seq_one_letter_code
_entity_poly.pdbx_strand_id
1 'polypeptide(L)'
;MTKFSNIFKQSISKVSSFLRQQSENNAWKNNRITMQSTKYLYCTMASGYSFQSQNQMDFMVVGVGNLDMLETRHSVGMQVINQLANHLRVSWTNERKICQGFVAIHTFENQQRCILLKPKVAMNINGRSVQKAVKHYGILPENVYLIHDELDKAVGKYGFKYGGSARGHKGIRSIQQSLQSEDIPRLWVGIDRPVSKSEVADYVLRKFNADERKDISHTLDNCIQALNNEFQKQFGVKLLDTT
;
A
#
# COMPACT_ATOMS: atom_id res chain seq x y z
N MET A 1 28.57 -25.70 20.29
CA MET A 1 28.45 -24.22 20.14
C MET A 1 29.37 -23.60 19.07
N THR A 2 30.33 -24.32 18.49
CA THR A 2 31.35 -23.78 17.57
C THR A 2 30.94 -23.71 16.09
N LYS A 3 30.07 -24.60 15.58
CA LYS A 3 29.64 -24.62 14.17
C LYS A 3 28.76 -23.43 13.74
N PHE A 4 27.87 -22.96 14.61
CA PHE A 4 26.99 -21.82 14.31
C PHE A 4 27.77 -20.49 14.19
N SER A 5 28.82 -20.31 15.00
CA SER A 5 29.65 -19.09 14.95
C SER A 5 30.45 -18.96 13.65
N ASN A 6 30.87 -20.09 13.07
CA ASN A 6 31.65 -20.11 11.83
C ASN A 6 30.79 -19.82 10.59
N ILE A 7 29.55 -20.31 10.56
CA ILE A 7 28.59 -20.00 9.48
C ILE A 7 28.23 -18.51 9.52
N PHE A 8 27.98 -17.96 10.71
CA PHE A 8 27.68 -16.53 10.88
C PHE A 8 28.84 -15.63 10.44
N LYS A 9 30.09 -15.98 10.80
CA LYS A 9 31.29 -15.24 10.38
C LYS A 9 31.54 -15.34 8.87
N GLN A 10 31.31 -16.49 8.25
CA GLN A 10 31.44 -16.65 6.79
C GLN A 10 30.39 -15.84 6.02
N SER A 11 29.14 -15.78 6.52
CA SER A 11 28.09 -14.96 5.92
C SER A 11 28.39 -13.47 6.00
N ILE A 12 28.92 -12.98 7.13
CA ILE A 12 29.33 -11.58 7.29
C ILE A 12 30.49 -11.22 6.35
N SER A 13 31.46 -12.13 6.18
CA SER A 13 32.59 -11.94 5.26
C SER A 13 32.18 -11.89 3.78
N LYS A 14 31.14 -12.63 3.39
CA LYS A 14 30.61 -12.59 2.02
C LYS A 14 29.79 -11.33 1.76
N VAL A 15 29.04 -10.87 2.75
CA VAL A 15 28.30 -9.59 2.68
C VAL A 15 29.27 -8.42 2.61
N SER A 16 30.34 -8.41 3.42
CA SER A 16 31.32 -7.32 3.41
C SER A 16 32.10 -7.22 2.10
N SER A 17 32.49 -8.36 1.51
CA SER A 17 33.17 -8.39 0.21
C SER A 17 32.26 -7.97 -0.95
N PHE A 18 31.01 -8.40 -0.95
CA PHE A 18 30.01 -7.97 -1.94
C PHE A 18 29.72 -6.47 -1.86
N LEU A 19 29.57 -5.92 -0.65
CA LEU A 19 29.36 -4.48 -0.45
C LEU A 19 30.59 -3.66 -0.88
N ARG A 20 31.80 -4.19 -0.67
CA ARG A 20 33.06 -3.55 -1.12
C ARG A 20 33.16 -3.52 -2.64
N GLN A 21 32.84 -4.63 -3.31
CA GLN A 21 32.86 -4.74 -4.76
C GLN A 21 31.83 -3.83 -5.44
N GLN A 22 30.67 -3.60 -4.81
CA GLN A 22 29.67 -2.66 -5.30
C GLN A 22 30.11 -1.20 -5.09
N SER A 23 30.80 -0.89 -3.97
CA SER A 23 31.24 0.47 -3.63
C SER A 23 32.22 1.06 -4.65
N GLU A 24 33.00 0.21 -5.31
CA GLU A 24 34.00 0.58 -6.31
C GLU A 24 33.36 0.98 -7.67
N ASN A 25 32.11 0.59 -7.94
CA ASN A 25 31.47 0.77 -9.25
C ASN A 25 30.71 2.10 -9.46
N ASN A 26 30.81 3.09 -8.56
CA ASN A 26 30.27 4.46 -8.73
C ASN A 26 28.80 4.60 -9.22
N ALA A 27 27.99 3.55 -9.20
CA ALA A 27 26.57 3.55 -9.61
C ALA A 27 25.60 4.09 -8.54
N TRP A 28 26.14 4.69 -7.47
CA TRP A 28 25.44 4.99 -6.21
C TRP A 28 24.63 6.28 -6.21
N LYS A 29 24.84 7.19 -7.18
CA LYS A 29 24.29 8.54 -7.07
C LYS A 29 22.78 8.65 -7.35
N ASN A 30 22.14 7.69 -8.02
CA ASN A 30 20.78 7.91 -8.54
C ASN A 30 19.71 6.83 -8.25
N ASN A 31 19.97 5.75 -7.51
CA ASN A 31 18.97 4.67 -7.37
C ASN A 31 18.66 4.26 -5.91
N ARG A 32 17.43 4.55 -5.46
CA ARG A 32 16.80 4.04 -4.21
C ARG A 32 16.74 2.49 -4.13
N ILE A 33 16.93 1.81 -5.26
CA ILE A 33 16.80 0.36 -5.43
C ILE A 33 17.81 -0.42 -4.56
N THR A 34 19.01 0.12 -4.31
CA THR A 34 20.08 -0.59 -3.58
C THR A 34 19.90 -0.63 -2.06
N MET A 35 19.22 0.34 -1.47
CA MET A 35 18.88 0.31 -0.03
C MET A 35 17.73 -0.66 0.28
N GLN A 36 16.79 -0.80 -0.66
CA GLN A 36 15.67 -1.74 -0.52
C GLN A 36 16.18 -3.19 -0.62
N SER A 37 17.05 -3.51 -1.57
CA SER A 37 17.59 -4.86 -1.74
C SER A 37 18.38 -5.36 -0.52
N THR A 38 19.13 -4.50 0.16
CA THR A 38 19.92 -4.85 1.35
C THR A 38 19.06 -5.08 2.60
N LYS A 39 18.02 -4.27 2.80
CA LYS A 39 17.08 -4.42 3.93
C LYS A 39 16.26 -5.72 3.81
N TYR A 40 15.84 -6.06 2.59
CA TYR A 40 15.18 -7.33 2.29
C TYR A 40 16.09 -8.54 2.48
N LEU A 41 17.36 -8.46 2.05
CA LEU A 41 18.33 -9.56 2.23
C LEU A 41 18.49 -9.94 3.70
N TYR A 42 18.47 -8.95 4.61
CA TYR A 42 18.53 -9.17 6.05
C TYR A 42 17.28 -9.87 6.59
N CYS A 43 16.09 -9.49 6.10
CA CYS A 43 14.81 -10.07 6.51
C CYS A 43 14.63 -11.53 6.04
N THR A 44 15.08 -11.84 4.82
CA THR A 44 15.01 -13.20 4.25
C THR A 44 15.97 -14.16 4.98
N MET A 45 17.18 -13.70 5.31
CA MET A 45 18.16 -14.49 6.06
C MET A 45 17.72 -14.78 7.50
N ALA A 46 16.94 -13.89 8.14
CA ALA A 46 16.38 -14.12 9.47
C ALA A 46 15.25 -15.17 9.49
N SER A 47 14.64 -15.47 8.34
CA SER A 47 13.44 -16.31 8.22
C SER A 47 13.71 -17.72 7.64
N GLY A 48 14.98 -18.07 7.37
CA GLY A 48 15.36 -19.41 6.91
C GLY A 48 14.89 -19.79 5.49
N TYR A 49 14.41 -18.82 4.70
CA TYR A 49 13.95 -19.06 3.32
C TYR A 49 15.11 -19.07 2.32
N SER A 50 15.12 -20.04 1.42
CA SER A 50 16.07 -20.13 0.30
C SER A 50 15.87 -18.99 -0.69
N PHE A 51 16.98 -18.41 -1.15
CA PHE A 51 17.01 -17.29 -2.10
C PHE A 51 16.70 -17.79 -3.51
N GLN A 52 15.50 -17.52 -4.02
CA GLN A 52 15.21 -17.57 -5.46
C GLN A 52 15.53 -16.21 -6.10
N SER A 53 16.30 -16.24 -7.19
CA SER A 53 16.82 -15.07 -7.86
C SER A 53 15.77 -14.40 -8.75
N GLN A 54 15.13 -13.36 -8.21
CA GLN A 54 14.77 -12.08 -8.81
C GLN A 54 13.95 -11.35 -7.74
N ASN A 55 14.51 -10.29 -7.16
CA ASN A 55 13.82 -9.46 -6.16
C ASN A 55 12.65 -8.73 -6.82
N GLN A 56 11.52 -9.40 -6.97
CA GLN A 56 10.27 -8.80 -7.39
C GLN A 56 9.44 -8.57 -6.14
N MET A 57 9.37 -7.32 -5.72
CA MET A 57 8.70 -6.97 -4.48
C MET A 57 7.22 -6.85 -4.74
N ASP A 58 6.46 -7.83 -4.26
CA ASP A 58 5.01 -7.73 -4.18
C ASP A 58 4.61 -6.43 -3.47
N PHE A 59 3.51 -5.85 -3.92
CA PHE A 59 2.97 -4.62 -3.36
C PHE A 59 1.51 -4.79 -3.02
N MET A 60 1.07 -4.03 -2.01
CA MET A 60 -0.30 -4.05 -1.53
C MET A 60 -0.97 -2.71 -1.76
N VAL A 61 -2.18 -2.71 -2.30
CA VAL A 61 -3.04 -1.53 -2.39
C VAL A 61 -4.22 -1.71 -1.45
N VAL A 62 -4.35 -0.83 -0.47
CA VAL A 62 -5.38 -0.91 0.57
C VAL A 62 -6.38 0.22 0.39
N GLY A 63 -7.64 -0.13 0.21
CA GLY A 63 -8.74 0.83 0.26
C GLY A 63 -9.18 0.99 1.71
N VAL A 64 -8.83 2.11 2.32
CA VAL A 64 -9.21 2.43 3.69
C VAL A 64 -10.69 2.81 3.70
N GLY A 65 -11.47 2.23 4.62
CA GLY A 65 -12.92 2.34 4.57
C GLY A 65 -13.65 1.51 5.63
N ASN A 66 -14.98 1.66 5.63
CA ASN A 66 -15.92 0.81 6.32
C ASN A 66 -16.75 0.04 5.28
N LEU A 67 -16.67 -1.29 5.29
CA LEU A 67 -17.28 -2.13 4.24
C LEU A 67 -18.82 -2.12 4.25
N ASP A 68 -19.44 -1.82 5.39
CA ASP A 68 -20.88 -1.61 5.56
C ASP A 68 -21.35 -0.22 5.06
N MET A 69 -20.41 0.68 4.77
CA MET A 69 -20.68 2.07 4.40
C MET A 69 -19.92 2.48 3.13
N LEU A 70 -19.93 1.62 2.09
CA LEU A 70 -19.13 1.81 0.87
C LEU A 70 -19.39 3.14 0.14
N GLU A 71 -20.63 3.63 0.15
CA GLU A 71 -21.04 4.84 -0.56
C GLU A 71 -20.78 6.14 0.21
N THR A 72 -20.15 6.06 1.37
CA THR A 72 -19.85 7.23 2.22
C THR A 72 -18.51 7.85 1.86
N ARG A 73 -18.33 9.13 2.20
CA ARG A 73 -17.07 9.85 1.96
C ARG A 73 -15.88 9.10 2.57
N HIS A 74 -16.05 8.56 3.78
CA HIS A 74 -14.98 7.85 4.50
C HIS A 74 -14.60 6.48 3.91
N SER A 75 -15.34 6.00 2.91
CA SER A 75 -15.08 4.73 2.21
C SER A 75 -14.70 4.94 0.74
N VAL A 76 -14.41 6.17 0.32
CA VAL A 76 -13.98 6.47 -1.06
C VAL A 76 -12.74 5.66 -1.46
N GLY A 77 -11.83 5.38 -0.51
CA GLY A 77 -10.67 4.51 -0.75
C GLY A 77 -11.06 3.09 -1.18
N MET A 78 -12.13 2.54 -0.60
CA MET A 78 -12.69 1.25 -1.02
C MET A 78 -13.36 1.31 -2.40
N GLN A 79 -13.98 2.45 -2.75
CA GLN A 79 -14.56 2.66 -4.08
C GLN A 79 -13.47 2.65 -5.17
N VAL A 80 -12.36 3.36 -4.94
CA VAL A 80 -11.21 3.38 -5.87
C VAL A 80 -10.68 1.97 -6.11
N ILE A 81 -10.42 1.20 -5.04
CA ILE A 81 -9.85 -0.15 -5.23
C ILE A 81 -10.85 -1.16 -5.79
N ASN A 82 -12.16 -0.96 -5.59
CA ASN A 82 -13.17 -1.76 -6.27
C ASN A 82 -13.09 -1.57 -7.78
N GLN A 83 -12.95 -0.30 -8.22
CA GLN A 83 -12.83 -0.02 -9.63
C GLN A 83 -11.49 -0.52 -10.19
N LEU A 84 -10.38 -0.38 -9.44
CA LEU A 84 -9.09 -0.97 -9.82
C LEU A 84 -9.20 -2.49 -10.00
N ALA A 85 -9.88 -3.20 -9.09
CA ALA A 85 -10.11 -4.64 -9.21
C ALA A 85 -10.88 -5.01 -10.49
N ASN A 86 -11.86 -4.20 -10.89
CA ASN A 86 -12.59 -4.38 -12.13
C ASN A 86 -11.69 -4.21 -13.36
N HIS A 87 -10.82 -3.18 -13.39
CA HIS A 87 -9.85 -2.99 -14.47
C HIS A 87 -8.86 -4.16 -14.57
N LEU A 88 -8.37 -4.65 -13.43
CA LEU A 88 -7.47 -5.81 -13.35
C LEU A 88 -8.18 -7.15 -13.58
N ARG A 89 -9.51 -7.15 -13.71
CA ARG A 89 -10.37 -8.34 -13.87
C ARG A 89 -10.13 -9.40 -12.78
N VAL A 90 -9.93 -8.95 -11.54
CA VAL A 90 -9.69 -9.82 -10.39
C VAL A 90 -10.90 -9.88 -9.46
N SER A 91 -11.16 -11.07 -8.92
CA SER A 91 -12.28 -11.32 -8.02
C SER A 91 -11.87 -11.18 -6.55
N TRP A 92 -12.79 -10.67 -5.74
CA TRP A 92 -12.61 -10.54 -4.28
C TRP A 92 -12.89 -11.86 -3.55
N THR A 93 -11.94 -12.30 -2.73
CA THR A 93 -12.08 -13.44 -1.81
C THR A 93 -12.20 -12.93 -0.37
N ASN A 94 -13.14 -13.49 0.40
CA ASN A 94 -13.31 -13.14 1.82
C ASN A 94 -12.30 -13.89 2.70
N GLU A 95 -11.19 -13.22 3.01
CA GLU A 95 -10.06 -13.77 3.77
C GLU A 95 -10.19 -13.51 5.28
N ARG A 96 -11.30 -14.00 5.87
CA ARG A 96 -11.62 -13.79 7.29
C ARG A 96 -10.51 -14.31 8.23
N LYS A 97 -9.96 -15.50 7.92
CA LYS A 97 -8.95 -16.17 8.76
C LYS A 97 -7.58 -15.50 8.65
N ILE A 98 -7.23 -15.02 7.47
CA ILE A 98 -5.91 -14.42 7.20
C ILE A 98 -5.86 -12.99 7.74
N CYS A 99 -6.75 -12.12 7.27
CA CYS A 99 -6.65 -10.68 7.51
C CYS A 99 -7.95 -10.02 7.97
N GLN A 100 -9.06 -10.75 8.08
CA GLN A 100 -10.37 -10.14 8.36
C GLN A 100 -10.71 -9.07 7.31
N GLY A 101 -10.53 -9.40 6.04
CA GLY A 101 -10.74 -8.50 4.91
C GLY A 101 -11.10 -9.24 3.64
N PHE A 102 -11.41 -8.49 2.59
CA PHE A 102 -11.51 -9.02 1.23
C PHE A 102 -10.21 -8.77 0.49
N VAL A 103 -9.71 -9.79 -0.19
CA VAL A 103 -8.46 -9.75 -0.94
C VAL A 103 -8.72 -10.11 -2.40
N ALA A 104 -8.08 -9.40 -3.31
CA ALA A 104 -7.96 -9.80 -4.70
C ALA A 104 -6.48 -9.75 -5.08
N ILE A 105 -6.03 -10.64 -5.97
CA ILE A 105 -4.62 -10.73 -6.35
C ILE A 105 -4.53 -10.70 -7.87
N HIS A 106 -3.77 -9.76 -8.39
CA HIS A 106 -3.35 -9.73 -9.78
C HIS A 106 -1.87 -10.11 -9.87
N THR A 107 -1.50 -10.98 -10.80
CA THR A 107 -0.12 -11.42 -11.03
C THR A 107 0.30 -10.95 -12.40
N PHE A 108 1.35 -10.13 -12.48
CA PHE A 108 1.91 -9.65 -13.74
C PHE A 108 2.73 -10.74 -14.43
N GLU A 109 3.06 -10.54 -15.71
CA GLU A 109 3.88 -11.48 -16.51
C GLU A 109 5.22 -11.80 -15.84
N ASN A 110 5.83 -10.80 -15.20
CA ASN A 110 7.09 -10.96 -14.50
C ASN A 110 6.99 -11.84 -13.23
N GLN A 111 5.79 -12.24 -12.79
CA GLN A 111 5.46 -12.96 -11.53
C GLN A 111 5.32 -12.08 -10.29
N GLN A 112 5.51 -10.76 -10.39
CA GLN A 112 5.20 -9.83 -9.31
C GLN A 112 3.68 -9.83 -9.04
N ARG A 113 3.28 -9.69 -7.78
CA ARG A 113 1.87 -9.64 -7.39
C ARG A 113 1.45 -8.25 -6.92
N CYS A 114 0.29 -7.82 -7.40
CA CYS A 114 -0.50 -6.74 -6.81
C CYS A 114 -1.58 -7.34 -5.91
N ILE A 115 -1.46 -7.12 -4.60
CA ILE A 115 -2.45 -7.56 -3.62
C ILE A 115 -3.38 -6.39 -3.32
N LEU A 116 -4.66 -6.51 -3.65
CA LEU A 116 -5.68 -5.54 -3.25
C LEU A 116 -6.32 -5.96 -1.93
N LEU A 117 -6.52 -5.03 -1.01
CA LEU A 117 -7.11 -5.29 0.30
C LEU A 117 -8.22 -4.28 0.65
N LYS A 118 -9.40 -4.81 0.98
CA LYS A 118 -10.47 -4.11 1.71
C LYS A 118 -10.59 -4.67 3.12
N PRO A 119 -10.14 -3.96 4.17
CA PRO A 119 -10.38 -4.39 5.55
C PRO A 119 -11.87 -4.58 5.83
N LYS A 120 -12.25 -5.69 6.47
CA LYS A 120 -13.63 -5.97 6.94
C LYS A 120 -13.67 -5.84 8.46
N VAL A 121 -13.27 -4.66 8.92
CA VAL A 121 -13.22 -4.25 10.33
C VAL A 121 -13.54 -2.75 10.41
N ALA A 122 -13.88 -2.26 11.61
CA ALA A 122 -14.15 -0.83 11.79
C ALA A 122 -12.94 0.04 11.41
N MET A 123 -13.20 1.26 10.94
CA MET A 123 -12.22 2.23 10.47
C MET A 123 -11.02 2.40 11.42
N ASN A 124 -11.28 2.62 12.71
CA ASN A 124 -10.24 2.86 13.72
C ASN A 124 -9.34 1.65 14.02
N ILE A 125 -9.69 0.46 13.49
CA ILE A 125 -8.92 -0.78 13.64
C ILE A 125 -8.55 -1.40 12.28
N ASN A 126 -8.67 -0.65 11.18
CA ASN A 126 -8.20 -1.08 9.84
C ASN A 126 -6.74 -1.58 9.87
N GLY A 127 -5.89 -0.96 10.70
CA GLY A 127 -4.49 -1.37 10.87
C GLY A 127 -4.30 -2.82 11.30
N ARG A 128 -5.22 -3.38 12.10
CA ARG A 128 -5.18 -4.81 12.49
C ARG A 128 -5.30 -5.73 11.28
N SER A 129 -6.16 -5.38 10.32
CA SER A 129 -6.35 -6.14 9.09
C SER A 129 -5.13 -6.04 8.19
N VAL A 130 -4.66 -4.81 7.98
CA VAL A 130 -3.48 -4.52 7.15
C VAL A 130 -2.24 -5.20 7.69
N GLN A 131 -1.95 -5.11 8.99
CA GLN A 131 -0.78 -5.75 9.61
C GLN A 131 -0.77 -7.28 9.39
N LYS A 132 -1.92 -7.94 9.55
CA LYS A 132 -2.04 -9.37 9.29
C LYS A 132 -1.78 -9.72 7.83
N ALA A 133 -2.34 -8.94 6.91
CA ALA A 133 -2.17 -9.15 5.48
C ALA A 133 -0.71 -8.94 5.05
N VAL A 134 -0.10 -7.83 5.47
CA VAL A 134 1.32 -7.50 5.25
C VAL A 134 2.22 -8.64 5.75
N LYS A 135 1.98 -9.15 6.96
CA LYS A 135 2.72 -10.30 7.52
C LYS A 135 2.52 -11.58 6.70
N HIS A 136 1.29 -11.88 6.29
CA HIS A 136 0.97 -13.10 5.57
C HIS A 136 1.58 -13.11 4.16
N TYR A 137 1.51 -12.00 3.44
CA TYR A 137 2.02 -11.87 2.08
C TYR A 137 3.50 -11.47 2.00
N GLY A 138 4.17 -11.18 3.13
CA GLY A 138 5.59 -10.84 3.16
C GLY A 138 5.91 -9.46 2.58
N ILE A 139 5.00 -8.51 2.69
CA ILE A 139 5.12 -7.17 2.09
C ILE A 139 5.75 -6.21 3.11
N LEU A 140 6.62 -5.29 2.67
CA LEU A 140 7.14 -4.25 3.56
C LEU A 140 6.24 -3.00 3.57
N PRO A 141 6.19 -2.22 4.66
CA PRO A 141 5.36 -1.02 4.75
C PRO A 141 5.57 -0.02 3.60
N GLU A 142 6.79 0.15 3.10
CA GLU A 142 7.10 1.03 1.95
C GLU A 142 6.47 0.56 0.63
N ASN A 143 6.07 -0.72 0.53
CA ASN A 143 5.38 -1.31 -0.62
C ASN A 143 3.87 -1.44 -0.39
N VAL A 144 3.34 -0.80 0.65
CA VAL A 144 1.90 -0.67 0.92
C VAL A 144 1.44 0.71 0.47
N TYR A 145 0.49 0.75 -0.45
CA TYR A 145 -0.17 1.97 -0.91
C TYR A 145 -1.56 2.07 -0.27
N LEU A 146 -1.80 3.13 0.48
CA LEU A 146 -3.09 3.40 1.09
C LEU A 146 -3.92 4.33 0.20
N ILE A 147 -5.20 4.05 0.05
CA ILE A 147 -6.16 4.95 -0.60
C ILE A 147 -7.19 5.38 0.43
N HIS A 148 -7.37 6.68 0.62
CA HIS A 148 -8.23 7.23 1.68
C HIS A 148 -8.83 8.60 1.32
N ASP A 149 -9.82 9.04 2.09
CA ASP A 149 -10.40 10.38 1.99
C ASP A 149 -9.53 11.46 2.65
N GLU A 150 -9.58 12.69 2.12
CA GLU A 150 -8.86 13.85 2.64
C GLU A 150 -9.81 15.05 2.76
N LEU A 151 -10.02 15.48 4.00
CA LEU A 151 -10.91 16.59 4.35
C LEU A 151 -10.38 17.94 3.85
N ASP A 152 -9.07 18.13 3.80
CA ASP A 152 -8.49 19.44 3.48
C ASP A 152 -8.39 19.71 1.97
N LYS A 153 -9.00 18.85 1.15
CA LYS A 153 -8.95 18.91 -0.31
C LYS A 153 -10.37 18.84 -0.86
N ALA A 154 -10.67 19.77 -1.76
CA ALA A 154 -11.98 19.86 -2.38
C ALA A 154 -12.37 18.54 -3.08
N VAL A 155 -13.67 18.27 -3.15
CA VAL A 155 -14.22 17.15 -3.93
C VAL A 155 -13.69 17.21 -5.36
N GLY A 156 -13.33 16.05 -5.89
CA GLY A 156 -12.77 15.92 -7.24
C GLY A 156 -11.25 16.09 -7.33
N LYS A 157 -10.58 16.49 -6.24
CA LYS A 157 -9.11 16.55 -6.19
C LYS A 157 -8.54 15.24 -5.65
N TYR A 158 -7.35 14.89 -6.11
CA TYR A 158 -6.62 13.72 -5.62
C TYR A 158 -5.11 13.97 -5.72
N GLY A 159 -4.32 13.15 -5.06
CA GLY A 159 -2.87 13.20 -5.19
C GLY A 159 -2.14 12.22 -4.31
N PHE A 160 -0.85 12.06 -4.57
CA PHE A 160 0.01 11.24 -3.73
C PHE A 160 0.58 12.05 -2.57
N LYS A 161 0.77 11.35 -1.46
CA LYS A 161 1.58 11.80 -0.33
C LYS A 161 2.47 10.64 0.09
N TYR A 162 3.73 10.94 0.35
CA TYR A 162 4.71 9.96 0.83
C TYR A 162 5.06 10.35 2.27
N GLY A 163 4.75 9.46 3.21
CA GLY A 163 5.06 9.71 4.62
C GLY A 163 4.11 10.65 5.35
N GLY A 164 4.46 10.93 6.61
CA GLY A 164 3.87 11.95 7.47
C GLY A 164 2.57 11.53 8.17
N SER A 165 2.13 12.37 9.11
CA SER A 165 1.06 12.02 10.05
C SER A 165 -0.31 11.73 9.40
N ALA A 166 -1.17 11.05 10.16
CA ALA A 166 -2.55 10.72 9.80
C ALA A 166 -3.52 11.91 9.73
N ARG A 167 -3.13 13.12 10.21
CA ARG A 167 -3.97 14.33 10.21
C ARG A 167 -5.40 14.15 10.76
N GLY A 168 -5.56 13.27 11.75
CA GLY A 168 -6.87 12.97 12.37
C GLY A 168 -7.66 11.84 11.71
N HIS A 169 -7.22 11.32 10.57
CA HIS A 169 -7.86 10.17 9.91
C HIS A 169 -7.63 8.88 10.72
N LYS A 170 -8.71 8.31 11.28
CA LYS A 170 -8.62 7.16 12.20
C LYS A 170 -8.06 5.89 11.53
N GLY A 171 -8.44 5.61 10.28
CA GLY A 171 -7.89 4.48 9.49
C GLY A 171 -6.38 4.58 9.27
N ILE A 172 -5.90 5.69 8.70
CA ILE A 172 -4.47 5.93 8.52
C ILE A 172 -3.71 5.86 9.84
N ARG A 173 -4.21 6.49 10.91
CA ARG A 173 -3.58 6.39 12.25
C ARG A 173 -3.45 4.94 12.71
N SER A 174 -4.52 4.16 12.58
CA SER A 174 -4.55 2.73 12.93
C SER A 174 -3.50 1.94 12.17
N ILE A 175 -3.39 2.18 10.86
CA ILE A 175 -2.44 1.49 9.98
C ILE A 175 -1.00 1.86 10.32
N GLN A 176 -0.70 3.16 10.46
CA GLN A 176 0.64 3.64 10.84
C GLN A 176 1.10 3.06 12.18
N GLN A 177 0.21 3.03 13.18
CA GLN A 177 0.50 2.42 14.48
C GLN A 177 0.73 0.91 14.38
N SER A 178 -0.08 0.21 13.59
CA SER A 178 0.03 -1.26 13.45
C SER A 178 1.27 -1.69 12.67
N LEU A 179 1.68 -0.90 11.69
CA LEU A 179 2.89 -1.14 10.88
C LEU A 179 4.14 -0.49 11.48
N GLN A 180 4.00 0.31 12.54
CA GLN A 180 5.08 1.08 13.18
C GLN A 180 5.86 1.93 12.16
N SER A 181 5.15 2.53 11.21
CA SER A 181 5.74 3.32 10.14
C SER A 181 4.80 4.44 9.73
N GLU A 182 5.36 5.65 9.57
CA GLU A 182 4.66 6.75 8.91
C GLU A 182 4.98 6.81 7.41
N ASP A 183 6.06 6.15 6.97
CA ASP A 183 6.59 6.13 5.60
C ASP A 183 5.82 5.18 4.69
N ILE A 184 4.51 5.39 4.63
CA ILE A 184 3.58 4.60 3.83
C ILE A 184 3.03 5.52 2.72
N PRO A 185 3.31 5.22 1.44
CA PRO A 185 2.71 5.93 0.31
C PRO A 185 1.19 5.93 0.38
N ARG A 186 0.56 7.07 0.07
CA ARG A 186 -0.89 7.18 0.05
C ARG A 186 -1.41 8.03 -1.08
N LEU A 187 -2.42 7.52 -1.76
CA LEU A 187 -3.28 8.27 -2.66
C LEU A 187 -4.46 8.81 -1.86
N TRP A 188 -4.53 10.12 -1.70
CA TRP A 188 -5.66 10.76 -1.06
C TRP A 188 -6.69 11.22 -2.10
N VAL A 189 -7.97 11.16 -1.74
CA VAL A 189 -9.10 11.67 -2.52
C VAL A 189 -9.80 12.74 -1.71
N GLY A 190 -9.90 13.94 -2.26
CA GLY A 190 -10.53 15.09 -1.61
C GLY A 190 -12.02 14.88 -1.42
N ILE A 191 -12.48 15.12 -0.20
CA ILE A 191 -13.90 15.05 0.18
C ILE A 191 -14.44 16.37 0.70
N ASP A 192 -13.62 17.43 0.69
CA ASP A 192 -13.87 18.72 1.32
C ASP A 192 -14.12 18.64 2.84
N ARG A 193 -14.24 19.79 3.49
CA ARG A 193 -14.40 19.91 4.94
C ARG A 193 -15.71 20.64 5.26
N PRO A 194 -16.53 20.14 6.21
CA PRO A 194 -17.70 20.88 6.67
C PRO A 194 -17.27 22.16 7.38
N VAL A 195 -18.15 23.17 7.37
CA VAL A 195 -17.88 24.49 7.98
C VAL A 195 -17.55 24.35 9.47
N SER A 196 -18.32 23.52 10.19
CA SER A 196 -18.06 23.28 11.61
C SER A 196 -17.17 22.06 11.83
N LYS A 197 -16.15 22.23 12.68
CA LYS A 197 -15.29 21.12 13.13
C LYS A 197 -16.08 20.02 13.86
N SER A 198 -17.17 20.36 14.55
CA SER A 198 -17.99 19.37 15.26
C SER A 198 -18.73 18.41 14.32
N GLU A 199 -18.96 18.82 13.07
CA GLU A 199 -19.71 18.04 12.08
C GLU A 199 -18.85 17.04 11.34
N VAL A 200 -17.51 17.08 11.47
CA VAL A 200 -16.59 16.24 10.70
C VAL A 200 -16.90 14.76 10.84
N ALA A 201 -17.21 14.29 12.06
CA ALA A 201 -17.50 12.88 12.31
C ALA A 201 -18.73 12.39 11.54
N ASP A 202 -19.80 13.19 11.49
CA ASP A 202 -21.02 12.85 10.76
C ASP A 202 -20.83 13.08 9.26
N TYR A 203 -20.10 14.12 8.87
CA TYR A 203 -19.85 14.48 7.48
C TYR A 203 -19.18 13.36 6.70
N VAL A 204 -18.11 12.77 7.25
CA VAL A 204 -17.39 11.67 6.59
C VAL A 204 -18.26 10.41 6.43
N LEU A 205 -19.25 10.22 7.30
CA LEU A 205 -20.19 9.10 7.26
C LEU A 205 -21.38 9.34 6.32
N ARG A 206 -21.54 10.55 5.78
CA ARG A 206 -22.58 10.85 4.78
C ARG A 206 -22.13 10.43 3.39
N LYS A 207 -23.10 10.10 2.53
CA LYS A 207 -22.89 9.90 1.09
C LYS A 207 -22.63 11.23 0.38
N PHE A 208 -21.94 11.18 -0.74
CA PHE A 208 -21.84 12.31 -1.66
C PHE A 208 -23.22 12.68 -2.20
N ASN A 209 -23.48 13.98 -2.38
CA ASN A 209 -24.68 14.50 -3.03
C ASN A 209 -24.64 14.22 -4.55
N ALA A 210 -25.70 14.61 -5.28
CA ALA A 210 -25.81 14.25 -6.70
C ALA A 210 -24.69 14.84 -7.59
N ASP A 211 -24.27 16.07 -7.32
CA ASP A 211 -23.22 16.74 -8.10
C ASP A 211 -21.83 16.22 -7.70
N GLU A 212 -21.58 16.10 -6.39
CA GLU A 212 -20.35 15.49 -5.88
C GLU A 212 -20.17 14.05 -6.40
N ARG A 213 -21.24 13.27 -6.55
CA ARG A 213 -21.15 11.90 -7.12
C ARG A 213 -20.65 11.90 -8.56
N LYS A 214 -21.02 12.89 -9.37
CA LYS A 214 -20.49 13.02 -10.74
C LYS A 214 -19.00 13.30 -10.70
N ASP A 215 -18.57 14.23 -9.86
CA ASP A 215 -17.14 14.57 -9.70
C ASP A 215 -16.34 13.38 -9.18
N ILE A 216 -16.88 12.66 -8.20
CA ILE A 216 -16.25 11.46 -7.65
C ILE A 216 -16.13 10.38 -8.71
N SER A 217 -17.17 10.11 -9.51
CA SER A 217 -17.09 9.11 -10.57
C SER A 217 -15.91 9.35 -11.51
N HIS A 218 -15.74 10.59 -12.01
CA HIS A 218 -14.58 10.95 -12.85
C HIS A 218 -13.26 10.85 -12.07
N THR A 219 -13.29 11.17 -10.78
CA THR A 219 -12.10 11.11 -9.92
C THR A 219 -11.61 9.68 -9.70
N LEU A 220 -12.51 8.70 -9.63
CA LEU A 220 -12.13 7.30 -9.48
C LEU A 220 -11.32 6.83 -10.70
N ASP A 221 -11.75 7.14 -11.93
CA ASP A 221 -10.99 6.86 -13.17
C ASP A 221 -9.59 7.49 -13.12
N ASN A 222 -9.55 8.77 -12.76
CA ASN A 222 -8.30 9.53 -12.66
C ASN A 222 -7.35 8.97 -11.59
N CYS A 223 -7.89 8.46 -10.48
CA CYS A 223 -7.11 7.81 -9.43
C CYS A 223 -6.46 6.52 -9.94
N ILE A 224 -7.16 5.74 -10.76
CA ILE A 224 -6.61 4.50 -11.35
C ILE A 224 -5.49 4.83 -12.33
N GLN A 225 -5.66 5.86 -13.17
CA GLN A 225 -4.60 6.35 -14.06
C GLN A 225 -3.39 6.84 -13.26
N ALA A 226 -3.62 7.56 -12.16
CA ALA A 226 -2.54 8.01 -11.29
C ALA A 226 -1.79 6.85 -10.64
N LEU A 227 -2.48 5.81 -10.17
CA LEU A 227 -1.86 4.58 -9.66
C LEU A 227 -1.06 3.87 -10.74
N ASN A 228 -1.61 3.74 -11.96
CA ASN A 228 -0.90 3.13 -13.08
C ASN A 228 0.42 3.84 -13.37
N ASN A 229 0.40 5.18 -13.46
CA ASN A 229 1.59 5.98 -13.72
C ASN A 229 2.61 5.86 -12.58
N GLU A 230 2.15 5.89 -11.33
CA GLU A 230 3.03 5.72 -10.18
C GLU A 230 3.67 4.33 -10.16
N PHE A 231 2.92 3.28 -10.48
CA PHE A 231 3.41 1.91 -10.43
C PHE A 231 4.34 1.61 -11.60
N GLN A 232 4.09 2.20 -12.76
CA GLN A 232 5.02 2.16 -13.89
C GLN A 232 6.35 2.83 -13.52
N LYS A 233 6.30 3.96 -12.81
CA LYS A 233 7.50 4.69 -12.36
C LYS A 233 8.27 3.95 -11.27
N GLN A 234 7.58 3.39 -10.28
CA GLN A 234 8.21 2.80 -9.09
C GLN A 234 8.61 1.33 -9.28
N PHE A 235 7.81 0.57 -10.02
CA PHE A 235 7.95 -0.88 -10.14
C PHE A 235 8.15 -1.35 -11.58
N GLY A 236 8.01 -0.46 -12.58
CA GLY A 236 8.11 -0.84 -13.99
C GLY A 236 6.92 -1.66 -14.50
N VAL A 237 5.83 -1.77 -13.72
CA VAL A 237 4.62 -2.51 -14.10
C VAL A 237 3.47 -1.56 -14.42
N LYS A 238 2.62 -1.94 -15.37
CA LYS A 238 1.39 -1.20 -15.70
C LYS A 238 0.19 -1.91 -15.07
N LEU A 239 -0.65 -1.14 -14.37
CA LEU A 239 -1.92 -1.63 -13.82
C LEU A 239 -3.04 -1.64 -14.88
N LEU A 240 -2.88 -0.85 -15.93
CA LEU A 240 -3.81 -0.75 -17.04
C LEU A 240 -3.12 -1.23 -18.32
N ASP A 241 -3.84 -2.04 -19.08
CA ASP A 241 -3.43 -2.33 -20.45
C ASP A 241 -3.44 -1.03 -21.25
N THR A 242 -2.35 -0.72 -21.94
CA THR A 242 -2.37 0.33 -22.96
C THR A 242 -3.21 -0.18 -24.13
N THR A 243 -4.47 0.27 -24.23
CA THR A 243 -5.25 0.24 -25.48
C THR A 243 -4.51 0.95 -26.60
#